data_AF-A0A3M2ADS8-F1
#
_entry.id   AF-A0A3M2ADS8-F1
#
_cell.length_a   1.000
_cell.length_b   1.000
_cell.length_c   1.000
_cell.angle_alpha   90.00
_cell.angle_beta   90.00
_cell.angle_gamma   90.00
#
_symmetry.space_group_name_H-M   'P 1'
#
loop_
_entity.id
_entity.type
_entity.pdbx_description
1 polymer ?
#
loop_
_entity_poly.entity_id
_entity_poly.type
_entity_poly.pdbx_seq_one_letter_code
_entity_poly.pdbx_strand_id
1 'polypeptide(L)' 'MVRVLVPASTSNLGSGFDAFGLALELYNRFEFEPARQYEVYIKGEGQDLPKDEGNLF' A
#
# COMPACT_ATOMS: atom_id res chain seq x y z
N MET A 1 2.77 10.13 15.61
CA MET A 1 2.95 10.01 14.15
C MET A 1 3.69 8.71 13.87
N VAL A 2 3.13 7.84 13.02
CA VAL A 2 3.73 6.58 12.58
C VAL A 2 3.95 6.68 11.07
N ARG A 3 5.09 6.18 10.59
CA ARG A 3 5.42 6.14 9.15
C ARG A 3 5.74 4.72 8.75
N VAL A 4 5.11 4.24 7.69
CA VAL A 4 5.33 2.90 7.12
C VAL A 4 5.76 3.05 5.67
N LEU A 5 6.85 2.40 5.30
CA LEU A 5 7.23 2.21 3.90
C LEU A 5 6.97 0.74 3.54
N VAL A 6 6.19 0.51 2.48
CA VAL A 6 5.87 -0.82 1.98
C VAL A 6 6.50 -0.97 0.60
N PRO A 7 7.44 -1.92 0.39
CA PRO A 7 7.99 -2.16 -0.92
C PRO A 7 6.96 -2.85 -1.82
N ALA A 8 7.00 -2.55 -3.11
CA ALA A 8 6.39 -3.38 -4.12
C ALA A 8 7.03 -4.77 -4.10
N SER A 9 6.28 -5.76 -4.57
CA SER A 9 6.78 -7.12 -4.72
C SER A 9 6.45 -7.69 -6.08
N THR A 10 7.23 -8.67 -6.50
CA THR A 10 6.93 -9.56 -7.61
C THR A 10 6.95 -11.00 -7.12
N SER A 11 6.23 -11.90 -7.78
CA SER A 11 6.06 -13.29 -7.39
C SER A 11 6.17 -14.24 -8.60
N ASN A 12 6.04 -15.55 -8.36
CA ASN A 12 6.02 -16.57 -9.40
C ASN A 12 7.29 -16.59 -10.28
N LEU A 13 8.45 -16.41 -9.64
CA LEU A 13 9.74 -16.36 -10.31
C LEU A 13 10.11 -17.72 -10.91
N GLY A 14 9.98 -17.86 -12.23
CA GLY A 14 10.28 -19.09 -12.96
C GLY A 14 9.35 -20.24 -12.53
N SER A 15 9.93 -21.37 -12.12
CA SER A 15 9.17 -22.52 -11.60
C SER A 15 8.66 -22.33 -10.16
N GLY A 16 8.88 -21.16 -9.53
CA GLY A 16 8.51 -20.87 -8.15
C GLY A 16 7.06 -20.44 -7.94
N PHE A 17 6.12 -21.05 -8.65
CA PHE A 17 4.69 -20.77 -8.52
C PHE A 17 4.25 -20.90 -7.05
N ASP A 18 3.62 -19.86 -6.52
CA ASP A 18 3.16 -19.75 -5.12
C ASP A 18 4.25 -20.01 -4.05
N ALA A 19 5.53 -19.85 -4.39
CA ALA A 19 6.65 -20.11 -3.48
C ALA A 19 7.64 -18.95 -3.38
N PHE A 20 7.97 -18.31 -4.49
CA PHE A 20 8.97 -17.24 -4.52
C PHE A 20 8.34 -15.86 -4.68
N GLY A 21 8.79 -14.93 -3.84
CA GLY A 21 8.52 -13.50 -3.93
C GLY A 21 9.80 -12.69 -3.74
N LEU A 22 9.87 -11.53 -4.40
CA LEU A 22 10.99 -10.60 -4.32
C LEU A 22 10.47 -9.19 -4.07
N ALA A 23 11.01 -8.52 -3.04
CA ALA A 23 10.78 -7.10 -2.81
C ALA A 23 11.57 -6.25 -3.81
N LEU A 24 10.96 -5.17 -4.29
CA LEU A 24 11.56 -4.24 -5.25
C LEU A 24 11.79 -2.87 -4.59
N GLU A 25 12.75 -2.11 -5.12
CA GLU A 25 13.03 -0.72 -4.69
C GLU A 25 12.01 0.29 -5.23
N LEU A 26 10.72 -0.02 -5.08
CA LEU A 26 9.57 0.81 -5.40
C LEU A 26 8.65 0.79 -4.19
N TYR A 27 8.13 1.93 -3.72
CA TYR A 27 7.51 2.00 -2.40
C TYR A 27 6.18 2.76 -2.38
N ASN A 28 5.26 2.26 -1.56
CA ASN A 28 4.17 3.04 -0.99
C ASN A 28 4.58 3.60 0.37
N ARG A 29 4.29 4.87 0.62
CA ARG A 29 4.56 5.55 1.89
C ARG A 29 3.26 5.92 2.57
N PHE A 30 3.07 5.43 3.79
CA PHE A 30 1.90 5.71 4.62
C PHE A 30 2.32 6.51 5.85
N GLU A 31 1.58 7.57 6.15
CA GLU A 31 1.76 8.42 7.32
C GLU A 31 0.47 8.43 8.13
N PHE A 32 0.57 8.16 9.43
CA PHE A 32 -0.58 8.07 10.33
C PHE A 32 -0.39 8.95 11.55
N GLU A 33 -1.46 9.62 11.96
CA GLU A 33 -1.51 10.38 13.20
C GLU A 33 -2.90 10.28 13.85
N PRO A 34 -3.00 10.40 15.19
CA PRO A 34 -4.30 10.44 15.85
C PRO A 34 -5.13 11.63 15.33
N ALA A 35 -6.35 11.33 14.90
CA ALA A 35 -7.31 12.32 14.43
C ALA A 35 -8.64 12.18 15.20
N ARG A 36 -9.41 13.27 15.26
CA ARG A 36 -10.76 13.27 15.88
C ARG A 36 -11.80 12.57 15.01
N GLN A 37 -11.55 12.51 13.71
CA GLN A 37 -12.40 11.92 12.68
C GLN A 37 -11.52 11.14 11.71
N TYR A 38 -12.11 10.19 11.00
CA TYR A 38 -11.41 9.43 9.98
C TYR A 38 -11.24 10.27 8.72
N GLU A 39 -10.00 10.42 8.26
CA GLU A 39 -9.64 11.16 7.06
C GLU A 39 -8.54 10.41 6.32
N VAL A 40 -8.67 10.30 5.00
CA VAL A 40 -7.68 9.66 4.13
C VAL A 40 -7.34 10.58 2.98
N TYR A 41 -6.04 10.81 2.78
CA TYR A 41 -5.50 11.52 1.62
C TYR A 41 -4.58 10.58 0.84
N ILE A 42 -4.78 10.51 -0.47
CA ILE A 42 -4.00 9.68 -1.38
C ILE A 42 -3.39 10.61 -2.44
N LYS A 43 -2.10 10.44 -2.71
CA LYS A 43 -1.37 11.17 -3.74
C LYS A 43 -0.66 10.19 -4.66
N GLY A 44 -0.77 10.41 -5.97
CA GLY A 44 -0.20 9.52 -6.99
C GLY A 44 -1.20 8.44 -7.41
N GLU A 45 -0.70 7.24 -7.66
CA GLU A 45 -1.55 6.11 -8.04
C GLU A 45 -2.59 5.80 -6.95
N GLY A 46 -3.85 5.63 -7.38
CA GLY A 46 -4.98 5.41 -6.48
C GLY A 46 -5.61 6.68 -5.88
N GLN A 47 -5.25 7.89 -6.36
CA GLN A 47 -5.84 9.15 -5.88
C GLN A 47 -7.39 9.23 -5.97
N ASP A 48 -7.96 8.46 -6.91
CA ASP A 48 -9.40 8.41 -7.21
C ASP A 48 -10.12 7.27 -6.48
N LEU A 49 -9.40 6.49 -5.66
CA LEU A 49 -10.00 5.46 -4.82
C LEU A 49 -10.94 6.09 -3.76
N PRO A 50 -11.99 5.36 -3.32
CA PRO A 50 -12.80 5.78 -2.20
C PRO A 50 -11.94 6.03 -0.95
N LYS A 51 -12.29 7.08 -0.20
CA LYS A 51 -11.55 7.54 1.01
C LYS A 51 -12.35 7.30 2.29
N ASP A 52 -13.42 6.54 2.17
CA ASP A 52 -14.37 6.21 3.21
C ASP A 52 -14.49 4.68 3.35
N GLU A 53 -15.55 4.23 4.03
CA GLU A 53 -15.85 2.82 4.27
C GLU A 53 -16.11 2.03 2.97
N GLY A 54 -16.31 2.69 1.83
CA GLY A 54 -16.47 2.06 0.52
C GLY A 54 -15.17 1.51 -0.08
N ASN A 55 -14.01 1.82 0.52
CA ASN A 55 -12.72 1.28 0.08
C ASN A 55 -12.50 -0.14 0.61
N LEU A 56 -13.21 -1.11 0.05
CA LEU A 56 -13.26 -2.51 0.53
C LEU A 56 -12.31 -3.46 -0.21
N PHE A 57 -11.69 -3.05 -1.33
CA PHE A 57 -10.79 -3.89 -2.13
C PHE A 57 -9.77 -3.03 -2.89
#